data_AF-A0A430CJM2-F1
#
_entry.id   AF-A0A430CJM2-F1
#
_cell.length_a   1.000
_cell.length_b   1.000
_cell.length_c   1.000
_cell.angle_alpha   90.00
_cell.angle_beta   90.00
_cell.angle_gamma   90.00
#
_symmetry.space_group_name_H-M   'P 1'
#
loop_
_entity.id
_entity.type
_entity.pdbx_description
1 polymer ?
#
loop_
_entity_poly.entity_id
_entity_poly.type
_entity_poly.pdbx_seq_one_letter_code
_entity_poly.pdbx_strand_id
1 'polypeptide(L)'
;MSNSTIAFRLSSEEIAALDRVAAKRSCSRSEAARTALMFGIRFAEAEHTFNITRAVLVLEYMQAAIDVIITRDHGDVVPQLREAAKERLATFHA
;
A
#
# COMPACT_ATOMS: atom_id res chain seq x y z
N MET A 1 27.15 5.48 15.30
CA MET A 1 25.85 6.18 15.32
C MET A 1 25.26 6.00 16.70
N SER A 2 24.78 7.07 17.36
CA SER A 2 24.07 6.91 18.63
C SER A 2 22.62 6.49 18.34
N ASN A 3 22.16 5.44 19.02
CA ASN A 3 20.76 5.06 18.98
C ASN A 3 20.04 5.79 20.12
N SER A 4 18.94 6.46 19.79
CA SER A 4 18.06 7.11 20.76
C SER A 4 16.76 6.32 20.90
N THR A 5 16.22 6.27 22.11
CA THR A 5 14.99 5.52 22.41
C THR A 5 13.79 6.47 22.46
N ILE A 6 12.68 6.06 21.83
CA ILE A 6 11.39 6.71 21.93
C ILE A 6 10.42 5.72 22.57
N ALA A 7 9.59 6.18 23.51
CA ALA A 7 8.57 5.37 24.16
C ALA A 7 7.17 5.80 23.72
N PHE A 8 6.30 4.82 23.44
CA PHE A 8 4.90 5.03 23.09
C PHE A 8 4.01 4.53 24.23
N ARG A 9 2.93 5.26 24.52
CA ARG A 9 1.81 4.73 25.30
C ARG A 9 0.81 4.14 24.31
N LEU A 10 0.60 2.84 24.39
CA LEU A 10 -0.25 2.09 23.47
C LEU A 10 -1.31 1.32 24.26
N SER A 11 -2.50 1.24 23.69
CA SER A 11 -3.54 0.32 24.10
C SER A 11 -3.15 -1.14 23.82
N SER A 12 -3.85 -2.07 24.45
CA SER A 12 -3.66 -3.51 24.22
C SER A 12 -3.88 -3.89 22.75
N GLU A 13 -4.81 -3.21 22.06
CA GLU A 13 -5.10 -3.47 20.64
C GLU A 13 -3.96 -3.02 19.73
N GLU A 14 -3.38 -1.85 19.99
CA GLU A 14 -2.22 -1.34 19.23
C GLU A 14 -0.98 -2.22 19.42
N ILE A 15 -0.74 -2.71 20.65
CA ILE A 15 0.32 -3.69 20.92
C ILE A 15 0.07 -4.98 20.12
N ALA A 16 -1.15 -5.51 20.15
CA ALA A 16 -1.51 -6.71 19.41
C ALA A 16 -1.35 -6.51 17.89
N ALA A 17 -1.60 -5.31 17.37
CA ALA A 17 -1.34 -4.98 15.97
C ALA A 17 0.14 -5.03 15.62
N LEU A 18 1.01 -4.45 16.46
CA LEU A 18 2.46 -4.54 16.28
C LEU A 18 2.97 -5.98 16.36
N ASP A 19 2.43 -6.80 17.26
CA ASP A 19 2.75 -8.22 17.36
C ASP A 19 2.45 -8.99 16.08
N ARG A 20 1.28 -8.74 15.46
CA ARG A 20 0.93 -9.35 14.18
C ARG A 20 1.90 -8.96 13.06
N VAL A 21 2.30 -7.69 13.01
CA VAL A 21 3.26 -7.20 12.00
C VAL A 21 4.64 -7.81 12.22
N ALA A 22 5.10 -7.85 13.48
CA ALA A 22 6.38 -8.43 13.86
C ALA A 22 6.45 -9.92 13.49
N ALA A 23 5.39 -10.69 13.80
CA ALA A 23 5.27 -12.10 13.42
C ALA A 23 5.28 -12.29 11.90
N LYS A 24 4.48 -11.51 11.16
CA LYS A 24 4.40 -11.60 9.68
C LYS A 24 5.74 -11.31 8.99
N ARG A 25 6.57 -10.44 9.58
CA ARG A 25 7.86 -10.02 9.03
C ARG A 25 9.05 -10.72 9.67
N SER A 26 8.82 -11.68 10.59
CA SER A 26 9.87 -12.36 11.35
C SER A 26 10.86 -11.39 12.01
N CYS A 27 10.36 -10.32 12.61
CA CYS A 27 11.19 -9.28 13.26
C CYS A 27 10.71 -8.97 14.69
N SER A 28 11.46 -8.12 15.40
CA SER A 28 11.07 -7.68 16.75
C SER A 28 9.94 -6.65 16.70
N ARG A 29 9.18 -6.50 17.80
CA ARG A 29 8.20 -5.41 17.96
C ARG A 29 8.81 -4.04 17.70
N SER A 30 10.03 -3.80 18.19
CA SER A 30 10.72 -2.53 18.00
C SER A 30 11.01 -2.27 16.52
N GLU A 31 11.39 -3.29 15.75
CA GLU A 31 11.62 -3.11 14.31
C GLU A 31 10.31 -2.96 13.53
N ALA A 32 9.25 -3.66 13.93
CA ALA A 32 7.91 -3.45 13.39
C ALA A 32 7.42 -2.01 13.64
N ALA A 33 7.58 -1.50 14.87
CA ALA A 33 7.23 -0.13 15.25
C ALA A 33 8.09 0.90 14.51
N ARG A 34 9.41 0.68 14.42
CA ARG A 34 10.32 1.54 13.64
C ARG A 34 9.91 1.61 12.18
N THR A 35 9.57 0.47 11.58
CA THR A 35 9.14 0.44 10.18
C THR A 35 7.84 1.19 9.97
N ALA A 36 6.85 1.01 10.86
CA ALA A 36 5.59 1.74 10.80
C ALA A 36 5.79 3.25 10.97
N LEU A 37 6.62 3.66 11.93
CA LEU A 37 6.97 5.06 12.18
C LEU A 37 7.65 5.68 10.95
N MET A 38 8.67 5.02 10.39
CA MET A 38 9.40 5.55 9.24
C MET A 38 8.53 5.66 7.99
N PHE A 39 7.55 4.76 7.82
CA PHE A 39 6.55 4.88 6.77
C PHE A 39 5.65 6.10 7.00
N GLY A 40 5.12 6.26 8.22
CA GLY A 40 4.24 7.38 8.60
C GLY A 40 4.92 8.75 8.50
N ILE A 41 6.21 8.87 8.85
CA ILE A 41 6.95 10.13 8.78
C ILE A 41 6.92 10.72 7.37
N ARG A 42 7.03 9.90 6.32
CA ARG A 42 7.01 10.40 4.93
C ARG A 42 5.70 11.06 4.55
N PHE A 43 4.58 10.56 5.07
CA PHE A 43 3.27 11.19 4.85
C PHE A 43 3.14 12.47 5.68
N ALA A 44 3.61 12.45 6.92
CA ALA A 44 3.60 13.63 7.78
C ALA A 44 4.46 14.78 7.22
N GLU A 45 5.66 14.48 6.70
CA GLU A 45 6.55 15.44 6.03
C GLU A 45 5.90 16.07 4.80
N ALA A 46 5.07 15.32 4.07
CA ALA A 46 4.36 15.79 2.88
C ALA A 46 3.01 16.46 3.21
N GLU A 47 2.68 16.65 4.49
CA GLU A 47 1.37 17.14 4.95
C GLU A 47 0.19 16.32 4.36
N HIS A 48 0.45 15.04 4.12
CA HIS A 48 -0.52 14.13 3.53
C HIS A 48 -1.16 13.27 4.61
N THR A 49 -2.49 13.20 4.59
CA THR A 49 -3.23 12.15 5.28
C THR A 49 -3.55 11.05 4.29
N PHE A 50 -3.23 9.80 4.63
CA PHE A 50 -3.55 8.65 3.78
C PHE A 50 -4.86 8.00 4.21
N ASN A 51 -5.94 8.24 3.47
CA ASN A 51 -7.21 7.54 3.66
C ASN A 51 -7.31 6.41 2.63
N ILE A 52 -7.18 5.17 3.10
CA ILE A 52 -7.15 4.00 2.21
C ILE A 52 -8.45 3.81 1.42
N THR A 53 -9.61 4.12 2.01
CA THR A 53 -10.90 4.05 1.33
C THR A 53 -10.97 5.04 0.19
N ARG A 54 -10.50 6.27 0.39
CA ARG A 54 -10.42 7.27 -0.70
C ARG A 54 -9.42 6.87 -1.77
N ALA A 55 -8.28 6.29 -1.40
CA ALA A 55 -7.30 5.81 -2.36
C ALA A 55 -7.86 4.69 -3.25
N VAL A 56 -8.55 3.70 -2.65
CA VAL A 56 -9.22 2.62 -3.41
C VAL A 56 -10.27 3.19 -4.35
N LEU A 57 -11.12 4.10 -3.87
CA LEU A 57 -12.15 4.73 -4.70
C LEU A 57 -11.55 5.47 -5.92
N VAL A 58 -10.46 6.21 -5.72
CA VAL A 58 -9.78 6.90 -6.83
C VAL A 58 -9.22 5.90 -7.83
N LEU A 59 -8.59 4.82 -7.36
CA LEU A 59 -8.04 3.78 -8.25
C LEU A 59 -9.15 3.08 -9.05
N GLU A 60 -10.26 2.74 -8.41
CA GLU A 60 -11.43 2.13 -9.07
C GLU A 60 -12.03 3.08 -10.11
N TYR A 61 -12.19 4.35 -9.76
CA TYR A 61 -12.71 5.36 -10.68
C TYR A 61 -11.79 5.55 -11.88
N MET A 62 -10.48 5.61 -11.67
CA MET A 62 -9.49 5.70 -12.75
C MET A 62 -9.54 4.48 -13.66
N GLN A 63 -9.66 3.27 -13.11
CA GLN A 63 -9.79 2.05 -13.91
C GLN A 63 -11.08 2.07 -14.76
N ALA A 64 -12.21 2.46 -14.17
CA ALA A 64 -13.46 2.58 -14.91
C ALA A 64 -13.38 3.63 -16.03
N ALA A 65 -12.77 4.80 -15.76
CA ALA A 65 -12.60 5.84 -16.75
C ALA A 65 -11.70 5.38 -17.92
N ILE A 66 -10.60 4.69 -17.62
CA ILE A 66 -9.69 4.14 -18.62
C ILE A 66 -10.40 3.08 -19.47
N ASP A 67 -11.17 2.18 -18.85
CA ASP A 67 -11.91 1.13 -19.57
C ASP A 67 -12.93 1.72 -20.55
N VAL A 68 -13.62 2.79 -20.16
CA VAL A 68 -14.53 3.53 -21.04
C VAL A 68 -13.78 4.14 -22.23
N ILE A 69 -12.63 4.80 -21.99
CA ILE A 69 -11.83 5.44 -23.04
C ILE A 69 -11.32 4.39 -24.04
N ILE A 70 -10.72 3.30 -23.54
CA ILE A 70 -10.18 2.25 -24.40
C ILE A 70 -11.30 1.59 -25.20
N THR A 71 -12.42 1.24 -24.55
CA THR A 71 -13.53 0.56 -25.24
C THR A 71 -14.16 1.46 -26.30
N ARG A 72 -14.25 2.78 -26.05
CA ARG A 72 -14.83 3.74 -26.99
C ARG A 72 -13.91 4.06 -28.17
N ASP A 73 -12.64 4.34 -27.91
CA ASP A 73 -11.73 4.95 -28.88
C ASP A 73 -10.73 3.93 -29.49
N HIS A 74 -10.49 2.81 -28.80
CA HIS A 74 -9.46 1.82 -29.13
C HIS A 74 -9.94 0.38 -28.85
N GLY A 75 -11.19 0.08 -29.17
CA GLY A 75 -11.81 -1.21 -28.84
C GLY A 75 -11.11 -2.42 -29.48
N ASP A 76 -10.41 -2.21 -30.59
CA ASP A 76 -9.66 -3.22 -31.34
C ASP A 76 -8.46 -3.78 -30.58
N VAL A 77 -7.83 -2.99 -29.70
CA VAL A 77 -6.64 -3.42 -28.93
C VAL A 77 -6.96 -4.00 -27.56
N VAL A 78 -8.24 -3.98 -27.13
CA VAL A 78 -8.69 -4.50 -25.82
C VAL A 78 -8.19 -5.93 -25.55
N PRO A 79 -8.26 -6.89 -26.49
CA PRO A 79 -7.79 -8.25 -26.24
C PRO A 79 -6.29 -8.30 -25.95
N GLN A 80 -5.48 -7.52 -26.67
CA GLN A 80 -4.02 -7.51 -26.53
C GLN A 80 -3.61 -6.90 -25.19
N LEU A 81 -4.27 -5.81 -24.77
CA LEU A 81 -4.06 -5.20 -23.46
C LEU A 81 -4.40 -6.14 -22.31
N ARG A 82 -5.49 -6.92 -22.46
CA ARG A 82 -5.89 -7.90 -21.45
C ARG A 82 -4.87 -9.03 -21.31
N GLU A 83 -4.34 -9.55 -22.41
CA GLU A 83 -3.30 -10.59 -22.36
C GLU A 83 -1.99 -10.06 -21.76
N ALA A 84 -1.55 -8.86 -22.16
CA ALA A 84 -0.37 -8.22 -21.58
C ALA A 84 -0.51 -7.97 -20.07
N ALA A 85 -1.71 -7.59 -19.61
CA ALA A 85 -1.98 -7.40 -18.18
C ALA A 85 -1.87 -8.70 -17.38
N LYS A 86 -2.41 -9.81 -17.91
CA LYS A 86 -2.29 -11.15 -17.29
C LYS A 86 -0.83 -11.59 -17.20
N GLU A 87 -0.05 -11.42 -18.26
CA GLU A 87 1.36 -11.80 -18.32
C GLU A 87 2.20 -11.03 -17.28
N ARG A 88 1.99 -9.72 -17.16
CA ARG A 88 2.67 -8.90 -16.14
C ARG A 88 2.28 -9.29 -14.72
N LEU A 89 1.01 -9.57 -14.48
CA LEU A 89 0.55 -10.04 -13.16
C LEU A 89 1.27 -11.32 -12.77
N ALA A 90 1.35 -12.29 -13.67
CA ALA A 90 2.06 -13.55 -13.44
C ALA A 90 3.57 -13.37 -13.21
N THR A 91 4.18 -12.37 -13.85
CA THR A 91 5.63 -12.14 -13.78
C THR A 91 6.08 -11.41 -12.51
N PHE A 92 5.30 -10.42 -12.05
CA PHE A 92 5.74 -9.50 -11.00
C PHE A 92 4.98 -9.63 -9.67
N HIS A 93 3.83 -10.33 -9.66
CA HIS A 93 2.92 -10.36 -8.51
C HIS A 93 2.41 -11.76 -8.14
N ALA A 94 2.95 -12.82 -8.76
CA ALA A 94 2.69 -14.21 -8.41
C ALA A 94 3.63 -14.74 -7.32
#